data_AF-A0A7C7PFD2-F1
#
_entry.id   AF-A0A7C7PFD2-F1
#
_cell.length_a   1.000
_cell.length_b   1.000
_cell.length_c   1.000
_cell.angle_alpha   90.00
_cell.angle_beta   90.00
_cell.angle_gamma   90.00
#
_symmetry.space_group_name_H-M   'P 1'
#
loop_
_entity.id
_entity.type
_entity.pdbx_description
1 polymer ?
#
loop_
_entity_poly.entity_id
_entity_poly.type
_entity_poly.pdbx_seq_one_letter_code
_entity_poly.pdbx_strand_id
1 'polypeptide(L)'
;MLKSPGFSVIGENIHTTRVLMRKGKRVGLDPNGRESVIYRGLDGIEQFMTIPDEFKKTKVYEEGRVKHFMIAVSKGMSEDPYEQKQGEAYIAAEIERQERFGSNFLDLNVDEISYKIEIQTKAIKWLVGFYGSISNLPPSIDSSSPEIINVGLEEYERIGRPQGDPMINSASLERVGVLDLVSGH
;
A
#
# COMPACT_ATOMS: atom_id res chain seq x y z
N MET A 1 -35.07 -9.65 -13.47
CA MET A 1 -33.89 -9.73 -14.36
C MET A 1 -32.67 -9.71 -13.45
N LEU A 2 -32.05 -10.87 -13.20
CA LEU A 2 -30.81 -10.93 -12.44
C LEU A 2 -29.76 -10.16 -13.25
N LYS A 3 -29.22 -9.06 -12.72
CA LYS A 3 -28.02 -8.42 -13.28
C LYS A 3 -26.96 -9.51 -13.38
N SER A 4 -26.34 -9.68 -14.55
CA SER A 4 -25.09 -10.45 -14.63
C SER A 4 -24.15 -9.97 -13.52
N PRO A 5 -23.47 -10.87 -12.79
CA PRO A 5 -22.50 -10.43 -11.80
C PRO A 5 -21.48 -9.53 -12.52
N GLY A 6 -21.41 -8.27 -12.08
CA GLY A 6 -20.43 -7.33 -12.61
C GLY A 6 -19.04 -7.87 -12.33
N PHE A 7 -18.16 -7.79 -13.32
CA PHE A 7 -16.75 -8.12 -13.12
C PHE A 7 -16.07 -6.96 -12.38
N SER A 8 -15.47 -7.26 -11.23
CA SER A 8 -14.67 -6.28 -10.46
C SER A 8 -13.19 -6.51 -10.68
N VAL A 9 -12.46 -5.44 -10.98
CA VAL A 9 -10.99 -5.44 -11.14
C VAL A 9 -10.36 -4.90 -9.87
N ILE A 10 -9.51 -5.69 -9.23
CA ILE A 10 -8.68 -5.24 -8.11
C ILE A 10 -7.31 -4.82 -8.67
N GLY A 11 -6.92 -3.57 -8.44
CA GLY A 11 -5.56 -3.11 -8.66
C GLY A 11 -4.66 -3.64 -7.55
N GLU A 12 -3.96 -4.75 -7.81
CA GLU A 12 -3.03 -5.34 -6.84
C GLU A 12 -1.69 -4.57 -6.77
N ASN A 13 -1.56 -3.40 -6.14
CA ASN A 13 -0.20 -2.84 -6.04
C ASN A 13 0.24 -2.19 -4.73
N ILE A 14 -0.57 -1.75 -3.78
CA ILE A 14 -0.02 -1.09 -2.58
C ILE A 14 0.25 -2.13 -1.49
N HIS A 15 1.21 -3.00 -1.78
CA HIS A 15 1.45 -4.22 -1.03
C HIS A 15 2.93 -4.36 -0.67
N THR A 16 3.19 -4.57 0.62
CA THR A 16 4.57 -4.64 1.15
C THR A 16 5.43 -5.80 0.65
N THR A 17 4.84 -6.82 0.01
CA THR A 17 5.57 -7.92 -0.66
C THR A 17 6.16 -7.53 -2.01
N ARG A 18 5.64 -6.46 -2.63
CA ARG A 18 6.01 -6.08 -3.99
C ARG A 18 7.45 -5.58 -4.06
N VAL A 19 8.19 -6.14 -5.01
CA VAL A 19 9.61 -5.86 -5.22
C VAL A 19 9.87 -5.26 -6.59
N LEU A 20 10.84 -4.34 -6.65
CA LEU A 20 11.55 -3.96 -7.86
C LEU A 20 12.90 -4.66 -7.91
N MET A 21 13.34 -5.02 -9.11
CA MET A 21 14.72 -5.46 -9.31
C MET A 21 15.66 -4.25 -9.19
N ARG A 22 16.70 -4.37 -8.38
CA ARG A 22 17.70 -3.30 -8.15
C ARG A 22 18.42 -2.89 -9.44
N LYS A 23 18.63 -3.84 -10.35
CA LYS A 23 19.19 -3.60 -11.70
C LYS A 23 18.13 -3.20 -12.74
N GLY A 24 16.89 -2.98 -12.31
CA GLY A 24 15.78 -2.58 -13.17
C GLY A 24 15.71 -1.07 -13.37
N LYS A 25 14.98 -0.63 -14.41
CA LYS A 25 14.86 0.79 -14.80
C LYS A 25 14.26 1.71 -13.72
N ARG A 26 13.56 1.13 -12.73
CA ARG A 26 12.90 1.86 -11.65
C ARG A 26 13.77 2.03 -10.40
N VAL A 27 15.03 1.58 -10.43
CA VAL A 27 15.99 1.77 -9.33
C VAL A 27 17.27 2.34 -9.92
N GLY A 28 17.72 3.46 -9.38
CA GLY A 28 18.90 4.18 -9.88
C GLY A 28 19.32 5.30 -8.94
N LEU A 29 20.27 6.13 -9.38
CA LEU A 29 20.73 7.28 -8.59
C LEU A 29 19.84 8.49 -8.82
N ASP A 30 19.49 9.19 -7.74
CA ASP A 30 18.90 10.53 -7.81
C ASP A 30 19.96 11.58 -8.23
N PRO A 31 19.57 12.85 -8.49
CA PRO A 31 20.51 13.91 -8.85
C PRO A 31 21.60 14.21 -7.80
N ASN A 32 21.43 13.74 -6.57
CA ASN A 32 22.41 13.87 -5.48
C ASN A 32 23.28 12.61 -5.31
N GLY A 33 23.17 11.63 -6.21
CA GLY A 33 23.93 10.38 -6.17
C GLY A 33 23.41 9.35 -5.16
N ARG A 34 22.18 9.49 -4.66
CA ARG A 34 21.57 8.53 -3.71
C ARG A 34 20.72 7.50 -4.45
N GLU A 35 20.94 6.23 -4.14
CA GLU A 35 20.14 5.13 -4.71
C GLU A 35 18.67 5.26 -4.28
N SER A 36 17.78 5.28 -5.27
CA SER A 36 16.38 5.69 -5.15
C SER A 36 15.48 4.87 -6.07
N VAL A 37 14.20 4.75 -5.69
CA VAL A 37 13.12 4.30 -6.58
C VAL A 37 12.73 5.47 -7.48
N ILE A 38 12.74 5.23 -8.79
CA ILE A 38 12.38 6.18 -9.84
C ILE A 38 10.92 5.94 -10.25
N TYR A 39 10.13 7.00 -10.27
CA TYR A 39 8.71 6.97 -10.64
C TYR A 39 8.31 8.27 -11.34
N ARG A 40 7.10 8.29 -11.92
CA ARG A 40 6.51 9.53 -12.43
C ARG A 40 5.55 10.07 -11.38
N GLY A 41 5.71 11.33 -11.00
CA GLY A 41 4.78 12.04 -10.14
C GLY A 41 3.43 12.27 -10.80
N LEU A 42 2.50 12.87 -10.04
CA LEU A 42 1.16 13.22 -10.52
C LEU A 42 1.18 14.22 -11.68
N ASP A 43 2.22 15.04 -11.77
CA ASP A 43 2.51 15.98 -12.86
C ASP A 43 3.14 15.30 -14.09
N GLY A 44 3.40 13.99 -14.03
CA GLY A 44 4.09 13.22 -15.06
C GLY A 44 5.61 13.41 -15.09
N ILE A 45 6.17 14.22 -14.19
CA ILE A 45 7.60 14.49 -14.07
C ILE A 45 8.28 13.34 -13.32
N GLU A 46 9.52 13.04 -13.66
CA GLU A 46 10.31 12.04 -12.95
C GLU A 46 10.60 12.48 -11.51
N GLN A 47 10.34 11.59 -10.56
CA GLN A 47 10.50 11.80 -9.12
C GLN A 47 11.29 10.63 -8.51
N PHE A 48 11.85 10.87 -7.32
CA PHE A 48 12.75 9.94 -6.64
C PHE A 48 12.33 9.75 -5.18
N MET A 49 12.18 8.49 -4.77
CA MET A 49 12.05 8.10 -3.37
C MET A 49 13.35 7.42 -2.94
N THR A 50 14.08 8.00 -1.99
CA THR A 50 15.38 7.46 -1.58
C THR A 50 15.21 6.10 -0.91
N ILE A 51 16.16 5.19 -1.12
CA ILE A 51 16.19 3.92 -0.39
C ILE A 51 16.97 4.15 0.92
N PRO A 52 16.33 4.02 2.10
CA PRO A 52 17.02 4.21 3.38
C PRO A 52 18.10 3.16 3.62
N ASP A 53 19.12 3.50 4.40
CA ASP A 53 20.29 2.65 4.61
C ASP A 53 19.96 1.38 5.41
N GLU A 54 18.95 1.41 6.28
CA GLU A 54 18.46 0.22 6.98
C GLU A 54 17.91 -0.83 6.01
N PHE A 55 17.24 -0.42 4.93
CA PHE A 55 16.75 -1.33 3.90
C PHE A 55 17.90 -1.92 3.08
N LYS A 56 18.98 -1.16 2.86
CA LYS A 56 20.16 -1.64 2.14
C LYS A 56 20.92 -2.76 2.87
N LYS A 57 20.72 -2.89 4.18
CA LYS A 57 21.31 -3.93 5.03
C LYS A 57 20.46 -5.21 5.09
N THR A 58 19.31 -5.24 4.43
CA THR A 58 18.43 -6.42 4.44
C THR A 58 18.90 -7.45 3.43
N LYS A 59 18.69 -8.75 3.73
CA LYS A 59 18.95 -9.85 2.79
C LYS A 59 18.24 -9.67 1.45
N VAL A 60 17.00 -9.15 1.48
CA VAL A 60 16.21 -8.89 0.27
C VAL A 60 16.94 -7.92 -0.67
N TYR A 61 17.54 -6.89 -0.09
CA TYR A 61 18.34 -5.91 -0.83
C TYR A 61 19.65 -6.48 -1.36
N GLU A 62 20.36 -7.25 -0.54
CA GLU A 62 21.60 -7.92 -0.94
C GLU A 62 21.37 -8.89 -2.11
N GLU A 63 20.20 -9.54 -2.17
CA GLU A 63 19.74 -10.36 -3.28
C GLU A 63 19.26 -9.56 -4.51
N GLY A 64 19.43 -8.23 -4.50
CA GLY A 64 19.14 -7.37 -5.63
C GLY A 64 17.67 -7.01 -5.81
N ARG A 65 16.88 -7.00 -4.73
CA ARG A 65 15.44 -6.66 -4.73
C ARG A 65 15.14 -5.50 -3.78
N VAL A 66 14.24 -4.61 -4.18
CA VAL A 66 13.83 -3.43 -3.39
C VAL A 66 12.34 -3.50 -3.08
N LYS A 67 11.98 -3.60 -1.80
CA LYS A 67 10.57 -3.60 -1.35
C LYS A 67 10.01 -2.18 -1.31
N HIS A 68 9.70 -1.64 -2.48
CA HIS A 68 9.37 -0.22 -2.65
C HIS A 68 8.16 0.28 -1.86
N PHE A 69 7.04 -0.46 -1.76
CA PHE A 69 5.91 -0.05 -0.93
C PHE A 69 6.17 -0.18 0.56
N MET A 70 6.97 -1.18 0.98
CA MET A 70 7.42 -1.25 2.36
C MET A 70 8.21 0.01 2.73
N ILE A 71 9.15 0.42 1.87
CA ILE A 71 9.89 1.68 2.04
C ILE A 71 8.93 2.88 2.09
N ALA A 72 7.99 2.98 1.14
CA ALA A 72 7.08 4.11 1.07
C ALA A 72 6.17 4.23 2.30
N VAL A 73 5.63 3.12 2.80
CA VAL A 73 4.82 3.09 4.03
C VAL A 73 5.68 3.42 5.25
N SER A 74 6.89 2.84 5.37
CA SER A 74 7.80 3.18 6.48
C SER A 74 8.18 4.66 6.48
N LYS A 75 8.44 5.24 5.30
CA LYS A 75 8.70 6.68 5.13
C LYS A 75 7.50 7.53 5.53
N GLY A 76 6.31 7.18 5.05
CA GLY A 76 5.07 7.89 5.34
C GLY A 76 4.72 7.94 6.84
N MET A 77 5.06 6.87 7.56
CA MET A 77 4.92 6.79 9.02
C MET A 77 6.03 7.49 9.81
N SER A 78 7.06 8.00 9.15
CA SER A 78 8.19 8.67 9.80
C SER A 78 7.78 10.01 10.41
N GLU A 79 8.50 10.43 11.45
CA GLU A 79 8.39 11.80 12.01
C GLU A 79 9.20 12.82 11.20
N ASP A 80 10.07 12.37 10.29
CA ASP A 80 10.80 13.25 9.36
C ASP A 80 9.86 13.72 8.23
N PRO A 81 9.53 15.02 8.13
CA PRO A 81 8.61 15.52 7.11
C PRO A 81 9.10 15.31 5.67
N TYR A 82 10.42 15.25 5.46
CA TYR A 82 10.98 14.99 4.13
C TYR A 82 10.75 13.54 3.73
N GLU A 83 11.00 12.60 4.65
CA GLU A 83 10.75 11.18 4.44
C GLU A 83 9.25 10.94 4.21
N GLN A 84 8.40 11.48 5.08
CA GLN A 84 6.95 11.38 4.97
C GLN A 84 6.46 11.83 3.60
N LYS A 85 6.88 13.02 3.15
CA LYS A 85 6.51 13.56 1.84
C LYS A 85 6.95 12.65 0.69
N GLN A 86 8.13 12.04 0.76
CA GLN A 86 8.58 11.10 -0.29
C GLN A 86 7.73 9.84 -0.35
N GLY A 87 7.39 9.26 0.81
CA GLY A 87 6.54 8.07 0.89
C GLY A 87 5.13 8.34 0.37
N GLU A 88 4.51 9.44 0.84
CA GLU A 88 3.20 9.89 0.40
C GLU A 88 3.14 10.17 -1.09
N ALA A 89 4.11 10.91 -1.64
CA ALA A 89 4.14 11.24 -3.07
C ALA A 89 4.28 9.99 -3.94
N TYR A 90 5.08 9.00 -3.52
CA TYR A 90 5.21 7.73 -4.23
C TYR A 90 3.90 6.94 -4.22
N ILE A 91 3.25 6.79 -3.06
CA ILE A 91 1.99 6.07 -2.93
C ILE A 91 0.88 6.78 -3.73
N ALA A 92 0.79 8.10 -3.66
CA ALA A 92 -0.18 8.89 -4.42
C ALA A 92 -0.03 8.68 -5.93
N ALA A 93 1.20 8.67 -6.45
CA ALA A 93 1.46 8.41 -7.85
C ALA A 93 1.06 6.98 -8.29
N GLU A 94 1.25 5.98 -7.42
CA GLU A 94 0.84 4.60 -7.70
C GLU A 94 -0.67 4.38 -7.57
N ILE A 95 -1.36 5.10 -6.69
CA ILE A 95 -2.83 5.15 -6.63
C ILE A 95 -3.36 5.71 -7.95
N GLU A 96 -2.95 6.93 -8.30
CA GLU A 96 -3.42 7.61 -9.50
C GLU A 96 -3.14 6.81 -10.76
N ARG A 97 -1.95 6.18 -10.86
CA ARG A 97 -1.60 5.29 -11.96
C ARG A 97 -2.62 4.17 -12.11
N GLN A 98 -2.96 3.48 -11.02
CA GLN A 98 -3.87 2.34 -11.08
C GLN A 98 -5.32 2.74 -11.33
N GLU A 99 -5.78 3.85 -10.75
CA GLU A 99 -7.11 4.40 -11.02
C GLU A 99 -7.29 4.70 -12.52
N ARG A 100 -6.28 5.32 -13.15
CA ARG A 100 -6.29 5.55 -14.61
C ARG A 100 -6.36 4.27 -15.44
N PHE A 101 -5.89 3.14 -14.93
CA PHE A 101 -5.92 1.85 -15.64
C PHE A 101 -7.22 1.06 -15.38
N GLY A 102 -8.22 1.65 -14.72
CA GLY A 102 -9.58 1.11 -14.65
C GLY A 102 -9.81 0.10 -13.52
N SER A 103 -9.01 0.14 -12.45
CA SER A 103 -9.30 -0.60 -11.22
C SER A 103 -10.65 -0.17 -10.61
N ASN A 104 -11.34 -1.09 -9.95
CA ASN A 104 -12.54 -0.80 -9.16
C ASN A 104 -12.23 -0.69 -7.67
N PHE A 105 -11.20 -1.41 -7.20
CA PHE A 105 -10.65 -1.37 -5.86
C PHE A 105 -9.13 -1.35 -5.95
N LEU A 106 -8.44 -0.81 -4.94
CA LEU A 106 -6.99 -0.93 -4.82
C LEU A 106 -6.60 -1.70 -3.57
N ASP A 107 -5.67 -2.63 -3.74
CA ASP A 107 -5.22 -3.53 -2.69
C ASP A 107 -4.24 -2.85 -1.73
N LEU A 108 -4.53 -2.94 -0.42
CA LEU A 108 -3.73 -2.38 0.68
C LEU A 108 -3.26 -3.51 1.61
N ASN A 109 -1.94 -3.74 1.64
CA ASN A 109 -1.35 -4.76 2.50
C ASN A 109 -0.06 -4.28 3.17
N VAL A 110 0.06 -4.59 4.48
CA VAL A 110 1.21 -4.22 5.31
C VAL A 110 1.91 -5.40 5.99
N ASP A 111 1.54 -6.64 5.68
CA ASP A 111 1.94 -7.84 6.45
C ASP A 111 3.45 -7.99 6.60
N GLU A 112 4.23 -7.69 5.56
CA GLU A 112 5.67 -7.89 5.62
C GLU A 112 6.43 -6.74 6.27
N ILE A 113 5.78 -5.62 6.62
CA ILE A 113 6.46 -4.43 7.17
C ILE A 113 7.20 -4.73 8.47
N SER A 114 6.67 -5.67 9.26
CA SER A 114 7.27 -6.12 10.51
C SER A 114 6.65 -7.45 10.95
N TYR A 115 7.38 -8.20 11.77
CA TYR A 115 6.83 -9.34 12.50
C TYR A 115 6.04 -8.92 13.75
N LYS A 116 6.07 -7.63 14.13
CA LYS A 116 5.37 -7.11 15.30
C LYS A 116 4.00 -6.59 14.91
N ILE A 117 2.96 -7.15 15.53
CA ILE A 117 1.56 -6.77 15.28
C ILE A 117 1.33 -5.28 15.55
N GLU A 118 2.00 -4.69 16.55
CA GLU A 118 1.83 -3.28 16.89
C GLU A 118 2.33 -2.36 15.77
N ILE A 119 3.35 -2.79 15.03
CA ILE A 119 3.89 -2.03 13.89
C ILE A 119 2.96 -2.21 12.69
N GLN A 120 2.47 -3.43 12.43
CA GLN A 120 1.50 -3.69 11.37
C GLN A 120 0.21 -2.90 11.57
N THR A 121 -0.32 -2.87 12.80
CA THR A 121 -1.51 -2.08 13.20
C THR A 121 -1.31 -0.58 12.95
N LYS A 122 -0.15 -0.02 13.31
CA LYS A 122 0.17 1.38 13.01
C LYS A 122 0.25 1.64 11.49
N ALA A 123 0.85 0.69 10.76
CA ALA A 123 1.03 0.81 9.33
C ALA A 123 -0.29 0.77 8.56
N ILE A 124 -1.18 -0.18 8.87
CA ILE A 124 -2.48 -0.26 8.17
C ILE A 124 -3.35 0.97 8.50
N LYS A 125 -3.34 1.45 9.76
CA LYS A 125 -4.10 2.67 10.12
C LYS A 125 -3.60 3.88 9.34
N TRP A 126 -2.28 4.08 9.32
CA TRP A 126 -1.68 5.17 8.57
C TRP A 126 -1.99 5.06 7.07
N LEU A 127 -1.82 3.86 6.49
CA LEU A 127 -2.02 3.64 5.06
C LEU A 127 -3.48 3.85 4.66
N VAL A 128 -4.44 3.32 5.42
CA VAL A 128 -5.88 3.50 5.17
C VAL A 128 -6.27 4.97 5.31
N GLY A 129 -5.80 5.65 6.36
CA GLY A 129 -6.06 7.07 6.57
C GLY A 129 -5.54 7.94 5.42
N PHE A 130 -4.29 7.71 5.02
CA PHE A 130 -3.69 8.42 3.89
C PHE A 130 -4.43 8.10 2.58
N TYR A 131 -4.62 6.81 2.28
CA TYR A 131 -5.35 6.35 1.09
C TYR A 131 -6.74 6.98 0.98
N GLY A 132 -7.54 6.93 2.05
CA GLY A 132 -8.88 7.49 2.08
C GLY A 132 -8.91 9.02 1.92
N SER A 133 -7.80 9.71 2.15
CA SER A 133 -7.71 11.16 1.94
C SER A 133 -7.44 11.57 0.49
N ILE A 134 -6.96 10.65 -0.37
CA ILE A 134 -6.52 10.98 -1.73
C ILE A 134 -7.08 10.09 -2.85
N SER A 135 -7.53 8.88 -2.55
CA SER A 135 -8.05 7.96 -3.58
C SER A 135 -9.49 8.28 -3.95
N ASN A 136 -9.86 7.91 -5.17
CA ASN A 136 -11.22 7.94 -5.70
C ASN A 136 -11.90 6.56 -5.63
N LEU A 137 -11.19 5.50 -5.25
CA LEU A 137 -11.69 4.12 -5.23
C LEU A 137 -11.70 3.55 -3.81
N PRO A 138 -12.69 2.70 -3.46
CA PRO A 138 -12.69 2.00 -2.18
C PRO A 138 -11.47 1.09 -2.04
N PRO A 139 -10.92 0.93 -0.82
CA PRO A 139 -9.81 0.05 -0.56
C PRO A 139 -10.25 -1.42 -0.59
N SER A 140 -9.32 -2.29 -0.97
CA SER A 140 -9.33 -3.72 -0.70
C SER A 140 -8.33 -3.98 0.42
N ILE A 141 -8.82 -4.27 1.64
CA ILE A 141 -7.97 -4.54 2.79
C ILE A 141 -7.48 -5.99 2.69
N ASP A 142 -6.18 -6.16 2.44
CA ASP A 142 -5.52 -7.46 2.31
C ASP A 142 -4.56 -7.70 3.46
N SER A 143 -4.88 -8.72 4.25
CA SER A 143 -3.97 -9.26 5.24
C SER A 143 -4.27 -10.73 5.51
N SER A 144 -3.22 -11.46 5.84
CA SER A 144 -3.32 -12.79 6.43
C SER A 144 -3.75 -12.79 7.91
N SER A 145 -3.82 -11.62 8.55
CA SER A 145 -4.21 -11.44 9.96
C SER A 145 -5.62 -10.83 10.07
N PRO A 146 -6.60 -11.51 10.71
CA PRO A 146 -7.94 -10.96 10.92
C PRO A 146 -7.92 -9.69 11.79
N GLU A 147 -6.95 -9.59 12.70
CA GLU A 147 -6.76 -8.39 13.52
C GLU A 147 -6.38 -7.18 12.68
N ILE A 148 -5.48 -7.36 11.70
CA ILE A 148 -5.07 -6.28 10.79
C ILE A 148 -6.20 -5.90 9.84
N ILE A 149 -6.99 -6.88 9.37
CA ILE A 149 -8.21 -6.62 8.59
C ILE A 149 -9.17 -5.74 9.40
N ASN A 150 -9.50 -6.17 10.63
CA ASN A 150 -10.43 -5.44 11.50
C ASN A 150 -9.95 -4.00 11.77
N VAL A 151 -8.67 -3.83 12.11
CA VAL A 151 -8.07 -2.50 12.32
C VAL A 151 -8.18 -1.62 11.06
N GLY A 152 -7.93 -2.18 9.88
CA GLY A 152 -8.05 -1.45 8.62
C GLY A 152 -9.48 -1.01 8.32
N LEU A 153 -10.46 -1.89 8.56
CA LEU A 153 -11.87 -1.60 8.39
C LEU A 153 -12.37 -0.54 9.39
N GLU A 154 -12.04 -0.69 10.67
CA GLU A 154 -12.37 0.29 11.72
C GLU A 154 -11.80 1.67 11.39
N GLU A 155 -10.57 1.75 10.89
CA GLU A 155 -9.96 3.02 10.50
C GLU A 155 -10.69 3.63 9.28
N TYR A 156 -11.02 2.80 8.29
CA TYR A 156 -11.74 3.26 7.10
C TYR A 156 -13.16 3.75 7.44
N GLU A 157 -13.84 3.09 8.36
CA GLU A 157 -15.09 3.57 8.96
C GLU A 157 -14.93 4.88 9.71
N ARG A 158 -13.89 4.98 10.55
CA ARG A 158 -13.62 6.16 11.37
C ARG A 158 -13.44 7.42 10.52
N ILE A 159 -12.85 7.29 9.32
CA ILE A 159 -12.71 8.39 8.36
C ILE A 159 -13.93 8.58 7.45
N GLY A 160 -15.01 7.81 7.66
CA GLY A 160 -16.31 7.99 7.01
C GLY A 160 -16.48 7.26 5.68
N ARG A 161 -15.61 6.29 5.34
CA ARG A 161 -15.63 5.53 4.07
C ARG A 161 -15.78 6.43 2.83
N PRO A 162 -14.89 7.41 2.61
CA PRO A 162 -15.10 8.47 1.63
C PRO A 162 -15.25 7.98 0.18
N GLN A 163 -14.79 6.76 -0.14
CA GLN A 163 -14.89 6.15 -1.47
C GLN A 163 -15.97 5.04 -1.58
N GLY A 164 -16.82 4.86 -0.56
CA GLY A 164 -17.83 3.81 -0.51
C GLY A 164 -17.34 2.54 0.19
N ASP A 165 -18.06 1.43 0.03
CA ASP A 165 -17.83 0.21 0.80
C ASP A 165 -16.48 -0.45 0.48
N PRO A 166 -15.70 -0.86 1.51
CA PRO A 166 -14.43 -1.54 1.30
C PRO A 166 -14.64 -2.98 0.84
N MET A 167 -13.60 -3.57 0.26
CA MET A 167 -13.50 -5.00 0.03
C MET A 167 -12.56 -5.62 1.06
N ILE A 168 -12.87 -6.84 1.50
CA ILE A 168 -11.94 -7.67 2.28
C ILE A 168 -11.32 -8.69 1.32
N ASN A 169 -10.01 -8.64 1.16
CA ASN A 169 -9.26 -9.57 0.32
C ASN A 169 -8.38 -10.45 1.20
N SER A 170 -8.90 -11.61 1.61
CA SER A 170 -8.15 -12.56 2.45
C SER A 170 -8.11 -13.94 1.81
N ALA A 171 -6.93 -14.55 1.75
CA ALA A 171 -6.70 -15.80 1.04
C ALA A 171 -7.22 -17.07 1.77
N SER A 172 -7.97 -16.96 2.87
CA SER A 172 -8.39 -18.14 3.65
C SER A 172 -9.90 -18.18 3.90
N LEU A 173 -10.59 -18.98 3.07
CA LEU A 173 -12.00 -19.39 3.24
C LEU A 173 -12.24 -20.24 4.51
N GLU A 174 -11.20 -20.60 5.27
CA GLU A 174 -11.31 -21.47 6.45
C GLU A 174 -11.52 -20.73 7.77
N ARG A 175 -11.73 -19.40 7.76
CA ARG A 175 -11.88 -18.60 8.98
C ARG A 175 -13.27 -18.01 9.11
N VAL A 176 -14.15 -18.75 9.79
CA VAL A 176 -15.53 -18.33 10.13
C VAL A 176 -15.57 -16.91 10.71
N GLY A 177 -14.59 -16.52 11.54
CA GLY A 177 -14.55 -15.19 12.15
C GLY A 177 -14.30 -14.02 11.19
N VAL A 178 -13.77 -14.25 9.97
CA VAL A 178 -13.65 -13.19 8.96
C VAL A 178 -15.01 -12.91 8.30
N LEU A 179 -15.91 -13.90 8.24
CA LEU A 179 -17.28 -13.69 7.76
C LEU A 179 -18.07 -12.80 8.72
N ASP A 180 -17.83 -12.92 10.02
CA ASP A 180 -18.45 -12.05 11.03
C ASP A 180 -18.03 -10.58 10.81
N LEU A 181 -16.77 -10.31 10.44
CA LEU A 181 -16.29 -8.97 10.10
C LEU A 181 -17.02 -8.37 8.89
N VAL A 182 -17.26 -9.17 7.85
CA VAL A 182 -18.02 -8.73 6.65
C VAL A 182 -19.45 -8.34 7.02
N SER A 183 -20.04 -8.94 8.05
CA SER A 183 -21.42 -8.65 8.47
C SER A 183 -21.55 -7.43 9.39
N GLY A 184 -20.45 -6.98 10.01
CA GLY A 184 -20.42 -5.89 10.99
C GLY A 184 -20.03 -4.52 10.41
N HIS A 185 -19.47 -4.49 9.20
CA HIS A 185 -19.01 -3.30 8.49
C HIS A 185 -19.73 -3.22 7.13
#